data_AF-A0A0C2CN91-F1
#
_entry.id   AF-A0A0C2CN91-F1
#
_cell.length_a   1.000
_cell.length_b   1.000
_cell.length_c   1.000
_cell.angle_alpha   90.00
_cell.angle_beta   90.00
_cell.angle_gamma   90.00
#
_symmetry.space_group_name_H-M   'P 1'
#
loop_
_entity.id
_entity.type
_entity.pdbx_description
1 polymer ?
#
loop_
_entity_poly.entity_id
_entity_poly.type
_entity_poly.pdbx_seq_one_letter_code
_entity_poly.pdbx_strand_id
1 'polypeptide(L)'
;MSTSLAPTSIQARRKPQKRPCVDGNSSPTQTGLELQADAILREESLPQHVKTFISCLLDDRKQLLQMIDQYRRLSDDVNTLKSECASLRSSLSNSLNQSPNAASQAVVSSQDKQHTANVVSSRNFDDVERSRSLVVIGVPESTAERSSDRIAHDLGAVREIMDFLEVDCSPVGATQPQLSQAS
;
A
#
# COMPACT_ATOMS: atom_id res chain seq x y z
N MET A 1 -57.62 -27.35 -3.61
CA MET A 1 -56.74 -27.86 -4.68
C MET A 1 -55.62 -28.64 -4.02
N SER A 2 -55.66 -29.97 -4.14
CA SER A 2 -54.80 -30.93 -3.44
C SER A 2 -53.74 -31.46 -4.40
N THR A 3 -52.50 -31.01 -4.25
CA THR A 3 -51.35 -31.46 -5.04
C THR A 3 -50.78 -32.74 -4.44
N SER A 4 -50.74 -33.80 -5.24
CA SER A 4 -50.16 -35.11 -4.89
C SER A 4 -48.64 -35.04 -4.80
N LEU A 5 -48.06 -35.63 -3.75
CA LEU A 5 -46.60 -35.76 -3.58
C LEU A 5 -46.05 -36.86 -4.48
N ALA A 6 -44.88 -36.62 -5.07
CA ALA A 6 -44.20 -37.53 -5.99
C ALA A 6 -43.54 -38.73 -5.26
N PRO A 7 -43.49 -39.92 -5.90
CA PRO A 7 -42.85 -41.10 -5.32
C PRO A 7 -41.32 -41.05 -5.46
N THR A 8 -40.62 -41.32 -4.36
CA THR A 8 -39.17 -41.50 -4.30
C THR A 8 -38.77 -42.88 -4.83
N SER A 9 -38.62 -43.02 -6.15
CA SER A 9 -37.96 -44.19 -6.73
C SER A 9 -36.44 -44.00 -6.70
N ILE A 10 -35.79 -44.85 -5.91
CA ILE A 10 -34.35 -44.97 -5.72
C ILE A 10 -33.66 -45.19 -7.08
N GLN A 11 -33.02 -44.15 -7.62
CA GLN A 11 -32.12 -44.33 -8.76
C GLN A 11 -30.78 -44.89 -8.27
N ALA A 12 -30.46 -46.08 -8.76
CA ALA A 12 -29.20 -46.78 -8.55
C ALA A 12 -28.01 -45.86 -8.88
N ARG A 13 -27.28 -45.49 -7.84
CA ARG A 13 -26.08 -44.65 -7.88
C ARG A 13 -24.98 -45.37 -8.66
N ARG A 14 -24.82 -45.06 -9.95
CA ARG A 14 -23.64 -45.48 -10.72
C ARG A 14 -22.41 -44.91 -10.02
N LYS A 15 -21.40 -45.76 -9.78
CA LYS A 15 -20.13 -45.35 -9.16
C LYS A 15 -19.50 -44.24 -10.03
N PRO A 16 -19.13 -43.09 -9.46
CA PRO A 16 -18.52 -42.01 -10.22
C PRO A 16 -17.23 -42.51 -10.88
N GLN A 17 -17.18 -42.40 -12.21
CA GLN A 17 -16.01 -42.72 -13.01
C GLN A 17 -14.92 -41.70 -12.64
N LYS A 18 -13.80 -42.18 -12.06
CA LYS A 18 -12.65 -41.32 -11.74
C LYS A 18 -12.17 -40.69 -13.05
N ARG A 19 -12.34 -39.38 -13.19
CA ARG A 19 -11.74 -38.62 -14.29
C ARG A 19 -10.22 -38.79 -14.18
N PRO A 20 -9.51 -39.08 -15.29
CA PRO A 20 -8.05 -39.05 -15.30
C PRO A 20 -7.59 -37.70 -14.77
N CYS A 21 -6.89 -37.71 -13.63
CA CYS A 21 -6.23 -36.53 -13.11
C CYS A 21 -5.08 -36.26 -14.07
N VAL A 22 -5.19 -35.20 -14.88
CA VAL A 22 -4.05 -34.71 -15.65
C VAL A 22 -3.03 -34.20 -14.64
N ASP A 23 -1.86 -34.83 -14.59
CA ASP A 23 -0.76 -34.41 -13.73
C ASP A 23 -0.35 -32.98 -14.12
N GLY A 24 -0.66 -32.01 -13.26
CA GLY A 24 -0.36 -30.59 -13.47
C GLY A 24 1.12 -30.22 -13.30
N ASN A 25 2.02 -31.21 -13.24
CA ASN A 25 3.44 -30.99 -12.94
C ASN A 25 4.32 -30.82 -14.18
N SER A 26 3.83 -31.12 -15.38
CA SER A 26 4.50 -30.74 -16.62
C SER A 26 4.06 -29.34 -17.01
N SER A 27 4.73 -28.32 -16.47
CA SER A 27 4.58 -26.95 -16.96
C SER A 27 4.98 -26.93 -18.43
N PRO A 28 4.05 -26.72 -19.38
CA PRO A 28 4.43 -26.59 -20.78
C PRO A 28 5.37 -25.39 -20.88
N THR A 29 6.56 -25.62 -21.43
CA THR A 29 7.51 -24.54 -21.71
C THR A 29 6.78 -23.45 -22.49
N GLN A 30 6.96 -22.19 -22.07
CA GLN A 30 6.19 -21.04 -22.53
C GLN A 30 6.10 -20.94 -24.07
N THR A 31 7.19 -21.30 -24.74
CA THR A 31 7.35 -21.32 -26.20
C THR A 31 6.50 -22.38 -26.89
N GLY A 32 6.23 -23.51 -26.22
CA GLY A 32 5.46 -24.61 -26.81
C GLY A 32 3.98 -24.27 -26.99
N LEU A 33 3.41 -23.50 -26.06
CA LEU A 33 2.00 -23.12 -26.10
C LEU A 33 1.69 -22.11 -27.21
N GLU A 34 2.55 -21.10 -27.42
CA GLU A 34 2.38 -20.14 -28.52
C GLU A 34 2.47 -20.83 -29.88
N LEU A 35 3.46 -21.69 -30.09
CA LEU A 35 3.61 -22.45 -31.34
C LEU A 35 2.40 -23.34 -31.63
N GLN A 36 1.84 -23.98 -30.59
CA GLN A 36 0.64 -24.80 -30.73
C GLN A 36 -0.59 -23.95 -31.04
N ALA A 37 -0.73 -22.80 -30.38
CA ALA A 37 -1.85 -21.90 -30.64
C ALA A 37 -1.80 -21.30 -32.05
N ASP A 38 -0.60 -20.96 -32.55
CA ASP A 38 -0.39 -20.53 -33.94
C ASP A 38 -0.78 -21.61 -34.95
N ALA A 39 -0.47 -22.88 -34.66
CA ALA A 39 -0.89 -23.99 -35.50
C ALA A 39 -2.42 -24.10 -35.57
N ILE A 40 -3.12 -23.97 -34.44
CA ILE A 40 -4.59 -23.99 -34.36
C ILE A 40 -5.21 -22.79 -35.10
N LEU A 41 -4.63 -21.60 -34.96
CA LEU A 41 -5.13 -20.39 -35.62
C LEU A 41 -5.05 -20.46 -37.15
N ARG A 42 -4.13 -21.27 -37.69
CA ARG A 42 -3.96 -21.51 -39.13
C ARG A 42 -4.97 -22.51 -39.70
N GLU A 43 -5.67 -23.28 -38.88
CA GLU A 43 -6.66 -24.25 -39.39
C GLU A 43 -7.87 -23.53 -40.02
N GLU A 44 -8.15 -23.81 -41.30
CA GLU A 44 -9.28 -23.20 -42.03
C GLU A 44 -10.65 -23.71 -41.55
N SER A 45 -10.68 -24.88 -40.92
CA SER A 45 -11.87 -25.49 -40.33
C SER A 45 -12.39 -24.74 -39.10
N LEU A 46 -11.56 -23.91 -38.46
CA LEU A 46 -11.90 -23.25 -37.21
C LEU A 46 -12.71 -21.96 -37.48
N PRO A 47 -13.90 -21.80 -36.89
CA PRO A 47 -14.69 -20.59 -37.07
C PRO A 47 -13.95 -19.32 -36.64
N GLN A 48 -14.10 -18.24 -37.41
CA GLN A 48 -13.37 -16.98 -37.19
C GLN A 48 -13.53 -16.41 -35.77
N HIS A 49 -14.73 -16.47 -35.21
CA HIS A 49 -14.99 -15.96 -33.85
C HIS A 49 -14.17 -16.71 -32.78
N VAL A 50 -13.92 -18.01 -32.99
CA VAL A 50 -13.08 -18.81 -32.09
C VAL A 50 -11.63 -18.39 -32.21
N LYS A 51 -11.13 -18.15 -33.43
CA LYS A 51 -9.77 -17.63 -33.66
C LYS A 51 -9.55 -16.31 -32.93
N THR A 52 -10.49 -15.37 -33.06
CA THR A 52 -10.44 -14.08 -32.35
C THR A 52 -10.40 -14.26 -30.85
N PHE A 53 -11.21 -15.16 -30.29
CA PHE A 53 -11.21 -15.44 -28.86
C PHE A 53 -9.89 -16.05 -28.38
N ILE A 54 -9.33 -17.01 -29.13
CA ILE A 54 -8.02 -17.60 -28.83
C ILE A 54 -6.93 -16.52 -28.86
N SER A 55 -6.90 -15.67 -29.89
CA SER A 55 -5.94 -14.56 -29.98
C SER A 55 -6.05 -13.61 -28.78
N CYS A 56 -7.26 -13.22 -28.39
CA CYS A 56 -7.49 -12.38 -27.21
C CYS A 56 -6.93 -13.03 -25.93
N LEU A 57 -7.16 -14.32 -25.73
CA LEU A 57 -6.63 -15.05 -24.56
C LEU A 57 -5.10 -15.13 -24.56
N LEU A 58 -4.46 -15.25 -25.73
CA LEU A 58 -3.00 -15.23 -25.83
C LEU A 58 -2.44 -13.85 -25.48
N ASP A 59 -3.09 -12.79 -25.93
CA ASP A 59 -2.71 -11.42 -25.61
C ASP A 59 -2.85 -11.14 -24.09
N ASP A 60 -3.98 -11.52 -23.49
CA ASP A 60 -4.20 -11.41 -22.04
C ASP A 60 -3.13 -12.18 -21.26
N ARG A 61 -2.82 -13.41 -21.69
CA ARG A 61 -1.76 -14.22 -21.09
C ARG A 61 -0.39 -13.52 -21.19
N LYS A 62 -0.07 -12.93 -22.34
CA LYS A 62 1.18 -12.20 -22.54
C LYS A 62 1.28 -11.01 -21.59
N GLN A 63 0.19 -10.23 -21.46
CA GLN A 63 0.11 -9.11 -20.53
C GLN A 63 0.28 -9.57 -19.07
N LEU A 64 -0.38 -10.66 -18.67
CA LEU A 64 -0.25 -11.25 -17.33
C LEU A 64 1.19 -11.67 -17.04
N LEU A 65 1.88 -12.30 -17.99
CA LEU A 65 3.28 -12.71 -17.82
C LEU A 65 4.22 -11.51 -17.70
N GLN A 66 4.00 -10.46 -18.48
CA GLN A 66 4.75 -9.20 -18.36
C GLN A 66 4.54 -8.57 -16.98
N MET A 67 3.29 -8.54 -16.51
CA MET A 67 2.94 -8.01 -15.20
C MET A 67 3.62 -8.82 -14.07
N ILE A 68 3.61 -10.15 -14.15
CA ILE A 68 4.31 -11.02 -13.19
C ILE A 68 5.82 -10.72 -13.17
N ASP A 69 6.44 -10.51 -14.33
CA ASP A 69 7.87 -10.16 -14.40
C ASP A 69 8.16 -8.81 -13.75
N GLN A 70 7.31 -7.81 -13.97
CA GLN A 70 7.42 -6.50 -13.31
C GLN A 70 7.28 -6.63 -11.79
N TYR A 71 6.30 -7.39 -11.30
CA TYR A 71 6.14 -7.66 -9.87
C TYR A 71 7.36 -8.34 -9.27
N ARG A 72 7.99 -9.27 -10.00
CA ARG A 72 9.22 -9.93 -9.54
C ARG A 72 10.36 -8.93 -9.40
N ARG A 73 10.60 -8.10 -10.41
CA ARG A 73 11.63 -7.05 -10.37
C ARG A 73 11.41 -6.09 -9.20
N LEU A 74 10.17 -5.62 -9.04
CA LEU A 74 9.80 -4.73 -7.95
C LEU A 74 10.02 -5.39 -6.58
N SER A 75 9.69 -6.69 -6.46
CA SER A 75 9.94 -7.45 -5.24
C SER A 75 11.45 -7.55 -4.94
N ASP A 76 12.28 -7.77 -5.95
CA ASP A 76 13.73 -7.83 -5.81
C ASP A 76 14.30 -6.46 -5.38
N ASP A 77 13.81 -5.37 -5.95
CA ASP A 77 14.19 -4.01 -5.58
C ASP A 77 13.81 -3.69 -4.12
N VAL A 78 12.59 -4.05 -3.70
CA VAL A 78 12.14 -3.85 -2.30
C VAL A 78 13.00 -4.67 -1.33
N ASN A 79 13.35 -5.91 -1.69
CA ASN A 79 14.22 -6.74 -0.86
C ASN A 79 15.63 -6.15 -0.75
N THR A 80 16.17 -5.65 -1.86
CA THR A 80 17.46 -4.97 -1.91
C THR A 80 17.46 -3.74 -1.00
N LEU A 81 16.47 -2.85 -1.16
CA LEU A 81 16.35 -1.62 -0.37
C LEU A 81 16.16 -1.91 1.12
N LYS A 82 15.37 -2.94 1.47
CA LYS A 82 15.21 -3.38 2.85
C LYS A 82 16.53 -3.85 3.45
N SER A 83 17.34 -4.59 2.69
CA SER A 83 18.64 -5.07 3.15
C SER A 83 19.63 -3.92 3.37
N GLU A 84 19.63 -2.91 2.48
CA GLU A 84 20.45 -1.71 2.64
C GLU A 84 20.00 -0.89 3.86
N CYS A 85 18.70 -0.67 4.03
CA CYS A 85 18.14 0.00 5.20
C CYS A 85 18.54 -0.70 6.50
N ALA A 86 18.50 -2.04 6.53
CA ALA A 86 18.93 -2.82 7.68
C ALA A 86 20.44 -2.66 7.95
N SER A 87 21.25 -2.66 6.89
CA SER A 87 22.71 -2.46 6.99
C SER A 87 23.07 -1.08 7.52
N LEU A 88 22.47 -0.02 6.96
CA LEU A 88 22.69 1.37 7.41
C LEU A 88 22.27 1.59 8.86
N ARG A 89 21.11 1.05 9.27
CA ARG A 89 20.66 1.10 10.67
C ARG A 89 21.63 0.40 11.61
N SER A 90 22.18 -0.74 11.19
CA SER A 90 23.18 -1.48 11.97
C SER A 90 24.48 -0.69 12.09
N SER A 91 24.95 -0.07 11.01
CA SER A 91 26.13 0.81 11.01
C SER A 91 25.96 2.03 11.91
N LEU A 92 24.79 2.67 11.89
CA LEU A 92 24.48 3.81 12.76
C LEU A 92 24.48 3.40 14.24
N SER A 93 23.83 2.27 14.57
CA SER A 93 23.87 1.67 15.92
C SER A 93 25.31 1.42 16.39
N ASN A 94 26.16 0.86 15.52
CA ASN A 94 27.55 0.59 15.85
C ASN A 94 28.38 1.87 16.04
N SER A 95 28.12 2.92 15.25
CA SER A 95 28.79 4.22 15.39
C SER A 95 28.43 4.93 16.70
N LEU A 96 27.15 4.92 17.09
CA LEU A 96 26.70 5.46 18.38
C LEU A 96 27.32 4.74 19.58
N ASN A 97 27.57 3.44 19.47
CA ASN A 97 28.19 2.63 20.53
C ASN A 97 29.73 2.76 20.59
N GLN A 98 30.37 3.46 19.64
CA GLN A 98 31.83 3.62 19.55
C GLN A 98 32.34 5.01 20.00
N SER A 99 31.53 5.83 20.68
CA SER A 99 32.02 7.08 21.31
C SER A 99 32.30 6.90 22.81
N PRO A 100 33.57 6.69 23.21
CA PRO A 100 34.02 7.04 24.54
C PRO A 100 34.67 8.43 24.52
N ASN A 101 34.04 9.38 25.23
CA ASN A 101 34.61 10.65 25.74
C ASN A 101 35.25 11.65 24.75
N ALA A 102 34.58 12.80 24.54
CA ALA A 102 35.00 14.11 25.10
C ALA A 102 34.25 15.29 24.45
N ALA A 103 33.37 15.95 25.20
CA ALA A 103 33.39 17.41 25.42
C ALA A 103 32.16 17.82 26.24
N SER A 104 32.44 18.39 27.40
CA SER A 104 31.51 19.01 28.33
C SER A 104 30.70 20.13 27.69
N GLN A 105 29.38 20.12 27.88
CA GLN A 105 28.62 21.30 28.30
C GLN A 105 27.31 20.85 28.96
N ALA A 106 27.11 21.32 30.19
CA ALA A 106 25.81 21.36 30.87
C ALA A 106 24.78 22.02 29.93
N VAL A 107 23.48 21.72 29.97
CA VAL A 107 22.59 21.89 31.12
C VAL A 107 21.30 21.06 30.97
N VAL A 108 20.78 20.63 32.13
CA VAL A 108 19.42 20.18 32.47
C VAL A 108 18.96 18.78 32.00
N SER A 109 19.17 17.87 32.94
CA SER A 109 18.45 16.62 33.16
C SER A 109 16.92 16.78 33.13
N SER A 110 16.24 15.87 32.47
CA SER A 110 15.23 15.03 33.15
C SER A 110 15.19 13.67 32.47
N GLN A 111 15.57 12.66 33.26
CA GLN A 111 15.50 11.25 32.94
C GLN A 111 14.07 10.85 32.61
N ASP A 112 13.89 9.84 31.76
CA ASP A 112 13.14 8.71 32.29
C ASP A 112 13.68 7.36 31.82
N LYS A 113 13.91 6.52 32.82
CA LYS A 113 14.37 5.15 32.70
C LYS A 113 13.18 4.28 32.35
N GLN A 114 13.44 3.24 31.58
CA GLN A 114 12.60 2.05 31.51
C GLN A 114 12.29 1.56 32.94
N HIS A 115 11.02 1.61 33.32
CA HIS A 115 10.48 0.67 34.31
C HIS A 115 9.07 0.24 33.93
N THR A 116 8.93 -1.08 33.95
CA THR A 116 7.75 -1.92 33.98
C THR A 116 6.54 -1.35 34.72
N ALA A 117 5.39 -1.46 34.06
CA ALA A 117 4.04 -1.72 34.58
C ALA A 117 3.48 -0.82 35.71
N ASN A 118 2.39 -0.14 35.33
CA ASN A 118 1.33 0.45 36.15
C ASN A 118 1.74 1.52 37.15
N VAL A 119 1.31 2.76 36.89
CA VAL A 119 0.54 3.63 37.81
C VAL A 119 0.24 4.96 37.08
N VAL A 120 -1.07 5.22 36.93
CA VAL A 120 -1.73 6.49 36.59
C VAL A 120 -1.43 7.09 35.21
N SER A 121 -2.38 6.85 34.31
CA SER A 121 -2.59 7.56 33.05
C SER A 121 -2.92 9.04 33.32
N SER A 122 -1.91 9.86 33.58
CA SER A 122 -1.93 11.23 33.07
C SER A 122 -1.87 11.08 31.56
N ARG A 123 -2.99 11.32 30.87
CA ARG A 123 -2.99 11.40 29.40
C ARG A 123 -1.91 12.41 29.03
N ASN A 124 -0.79 11.94 28.48
CA ASN A 124 0.25 12.80 27.94
C ASN A 124 -0.44 13.58 26.82
N PHE A 125 -0.82 14.82 27.10
CA PHE A 125 -1.50 15.67 26.14
C PHE A 125 -0.62 15.83 24.89
N ASP A 126 0.69 15.85 25.06
CA ASP A 126 1.70 15.84 24.01
C ASP A 126 1.59 14.63 23.08
N ASP A 127 1.33 13.42 23.59
CA ASP A 127 1.17 12.23 22.76
C ASP A 127 -0.14 12.26 21.97
N VAL A 128 -1.20 12.82 22.58
CA VAL A 128 -2.49 13.03 21.92
C VAL A 128 -2.36 14.08 20.81
N GLU A 129 -1.63 15.17 21.06
CA GLU A 129 -1.39 16.23 20.07
C GLU A 129 -0.48 15.74 18.94
N ARG A 130 0.57 14.99 19.26
CA ARG A 130 1.45 14.35 18.28
C ARG A 130 0.70 13.34 17.41
N SER A 131 -0.24 12.58 17.98
CA SER A 131 -1.09 11.64 17.23
C SER A 131 -2.08 12.33 16.28
N ARG A 132 -2.32 13.64 16.46
CA ARG A 132 -3.19 14.47 15.61
C ARG A 132 -2.42 15.40 14.68
N SER A 133 -1.09 15.33 14.71
CA SER A 133 -0.19 16.20 13.94
C SER A 133 0.45 15.43 12.79
N LEU A 134 0.64 16.10 11.65
CA LEU A 134 1.40 15.58 10.51
C LEU A 134 2.67 16.42 10.35
N VAL A 135 3.80 15.75 10.09
CA VAL A 135 5.09 16.40 9.81
C VAL A 135 5.40 16.23 8.34
N VAL A 136 5.48 17.34 7.62
CA VAL A 136 5.81 17.36 6.18
C VAL A 136 7.27 17.77 6.02
N ILE A 137 8.03 16.98 5.24
CA ILE A 137 9.45 17.22 4.96
C ILE A 137 9.61 17.51 3.47
N GLY A 138 10.53 18.41 3.12
CA GLY A 138 10.86 18.71 1.73
C GLY A 138 10.07 19.85 1.10
N VAL A 139 9.36 20.65 1.91
CA VAL A 139 8.79 21.92 1.46
C VAL A 139 9.92 22.95 1.33
N PRO A 140 10.18 23.50 0.13
CA PRO A 140 11.22 24.53 -0.03
C PRO A 140 10.90 25.77 0.80
N GLU A 141 11.91 26.31 1.50
CA GLU A 141 11.74 27.54 2.26
C GLU A 141 11.76 28.77 1.34
N SER A 142 10.90 29.76 1.64
CA SER A 142 10.89 31.02 0.90
C SER A 142 12.11 31.88 1.25
N THR A 143 12.85 32.30 0.22
CA THR A 143 13.99 33.23 0.36
C THR A 143 13.58 34.70 0.16
N ALA A 144 12.28 34.99 0.11
CA ALA A 144 11.78 36.35 -0.12
C ALA A 144 12.23 37.31 0.99
N GLU A 145 12.65 38.51 0.60
CA GLU A 145 13.15 39.54 1.51
C GLU A 145 12.04 40.10 2.41
N ARG A 146 10.80 40.14 1.89
CA ARG A 146 9.63 40.66 2.61
C ARG A 146 8.92 39.54 3.36
N SER A 147 8.58 39.82 4.61
CA SER A 147 7.80 38.90 5.44
C SER A 147 6.41 38.58 4.88
N SER A 148 5.76 39.55 4.22
CA SER A 148 4.47 39.36 3.54
C SER A 148 4.52 38.25 2.51
N ASP A 149 5.60 38.22 1.74
CA ASP A 149 5.74 37.33 0.59
C ASP A 149 6.08 35.91 1.06
N ARG A 150 6.83 35.78 2.16
CA ARG A 150 7.06 34.49 2.84
C ARG A 150 5.76 33.91 3.41
N ILE A 151 4.94 34.72 4.07
CA ILE A 151 3.63 34.26 4.58
C ILE A 151 2.72 33.81 3.44
N ALA A 152 2.69 34.56 2.33
CA ALA A 152 1.93 34.18 1.15
C ALA A 152 2.43 32.86 0.54
N HIS A 153 3.76 32.66 0.51
CA HIS A 153 4.38 31.41 0.08
C HIS A 153 3.99 30.23 0.99
N ASP A 154 4.08 30.38 2.30
CA ASP A 154 3.74 29.33 3.27
C ASP A 154 2.26 28.93 3.16
N LEU A 155 1.37 29.92 3.03
CA LEU A 155 -0.06 29.68 2.80
C LEU A 155 -0.33 28.93 1.48
N GLY A 156 0.40 29.29 0.42
CA GLY A 156 0.34 28.60 -0.87
C GLY A 156 0.76 27.14 -0.75
N ALA A 157 1.92 26.89 -0.15
CA ALA A 157 2.47 25.55 0.05
C ALA A 157 1.52 24.67 0.89
N VAL A 158 0.98 25.19 2.00
CA VAL A 158 0.00 24.46 2.81
C VAL A 158 -1.24 24.13 1.99
N ARG A 159 -1.73 25.07 1.18
CA ARG A 159 -2.92 24.84 0.34
C ARG A 159 -2.68 23.75 -0.71
N GLU A 160 -1.53 23.77 -1.39
CA GLU A 160 -1.16 22.73 -2.36
C GLU A 160 -1.05 21.35 -1.70
N ILE A 161 -0.47 21.28 -0.49
CA ILE A 161 -0.39 20.03 0.27
C ILE A 161 -1.80 19.52 0.62
N MET A 162 -2.67 20.38 1.11
CA MET A 162 -4.04 19.98 1.47
C MET A 162 -4.86 19.54 0.25
N ASP A 163 -4.67 20.22 -0.89
CA ASP A 163 -5.31 19.87 -2.17
C ASP A 163 -4.83 18.50 -2.68
N PHE A 164 -3.52 18.26 -2.65
CA PHE A 164 -2.93 16.95 -3.00
C PHE A 164 -3.42 15.80 -2.10
N LEU A 165 -3.66 16.09 -0.82
CA LEU A 165 -4.20 15.11 0.14
C LEU A 165 -5.73 14.99 0.09
N GLU A 166 -6.41 15.74 -0.78
CA GLU A 166 -7.87 15.81 -0.89
C GLU A 166 -8.55 16.14 0.45
N VAL A 167 -7.94 17.04 1.23
CA VAL A 167 -8.46 17.49 2.52
C VAL A 167 -9.23 18.80 2.36
N ASP A 168 -10.55 18.71 2.48
CA ASP A 168 -11.44 19.87 2.47
C ASP A 168 -11.22 20.75 3.71
N CYS A 169 -10.62 21.92 3.51
CA CYS A 169 -10.40 22.90 4.56
C CYS A 169 -11.52 23.94 4.59
N SER A 170 -12.40 23.90 5.59
CA SER A 170 -13.38 24.96 5.84
C SER A 170 -12.79 26.05 6.74
N PRO A 171 -12.93 27.35 6.42
CA PRO A 171 -12.47 28.41 7.30
C PRO A 171 -13.27 28.38 8.61
N VAL A 172 -12.61 28.05 9.73
CA VAL A 172 -13.20 28.17 11.06
C VAL A 172 -13.10 29.64 11.46
N GLY A 173 -14.17 30.39 11.23
CA GLY A 173 -14.33 31.72 11.81
C GLY A 173 -14.45 31.58 13.33
N ALA A 174 -13.42 31.99 14.06
CA ALA A 174 -13.52 32.16 15.51
C ALA A 174 -14.43 33.38 15.79
N THR A 175 -15.75 33.22 15.65
CA THR A 175 -16.70 34.18 16.20
C THR A 175 -16.60 34.08 17.72
N GLN A 176 -15.90 35.02 18.35
CA GLN A 176 -16.00 35.27 19.78
C GLN A 176 -17.48 35.37 20.15
N PRO A 177 -17.97 34.63 21.16
CA PRO A 177 -19.29 34.89 21.70
C PRO A 177 -19.25 36.29 22.34
N GLN A 178 -19.87 37.26 21.69
CA GLN A 178 -20.09 38.56 22.31
C GLN A 178 -20.94 38.36 23.57
N LEU A 179 -20.40 38.78 24.71
CA LEU A 179 -21.14 38.91 25.96
C LEU A 179 -22.35 39.81 25.71
N SER A 180 -23.53 39.22 25.74
CA SER A 180 -24.79 39.94 25.92
C SER A 180 -24.84 40.48 27.36
N GLN A 181 -24.31 41.68 27.60
CA GLN A 181 -24.77 42.50 28.72
C GLN A 181 -26.04 43.22 28.26
N ALA A 182 -27.19 42.69 28.68
CA ALA A 182 -28.44 43.43 28.69
C ALA A 182 -28.53 44.17 30.03
N SER A 183 -28.55 45.50 29.97
CA SER A 183 -29.07 46.39 31.02
C SER A 183 -30.47 46.85 30.63
#